data_AF-A0A1V9YAS2-F1
#
_entry.id   AF-A0A1V9YAS2-F1
#
_cell.length_a   1.000
_cell.length_b   1.000
_cell.length_c   1.000
_cell.angle_alpha   90.00
_cell.angle_beta   90.00
_cell.angle_gamma   90.00
#
_symmetry.space_group_name_H-M   'P 1'
#
loop_
_entity.id
_entity.type
_entity.pdbx_description
1 polymer ?
#
loop_
_entity_poly.entity_id
_entity_poly.type
_entity_poly.pdbx_seq_one_letter_code
_entity_poly.pdbx_strand_id
1 'polypeptide(L)'
;MEDSDDMRDVWDGENEDDDVVNDDDGNVPEEFIPAATSIVAETFVTFEKSQNVIVFKNDTEIATASNMNYLQPAVKNYESVDSIIKPDILFQVTCAHKHPCKQKGLYNVLKLLKNPQNPRLYFVVQPDRFATFRYQRYQDSKRKTLKKTSYANVGRIQQFAMEIKLASE
;
A
#
# COMPACT_ATOMS: atom_id res chain seq x y z
N MET A 1 57.93 -15.84 -39.52
CA MET A 1 56.93 -15.32 -40.47
C MET A 1 55.80 -14.86 -39.56
N GLU A 2 55.97 -13.67 -38.97
CA GLU A 2 55.42 -12.38 -39.48
C GLU A 2 53.92 -12.33 -39.09
N ASP A 3 53.34 -11.33 -38.43
CA ASP A 3 53.73 -9.95 -38.13
C ASP A 3 52.87 -9.41 -36.96
N SER A 4 53.32 -8.28 -36.44
CA SER A 4 52.72 -7.34 -35.48
C SER A 4 51.29 -6.89 -35.78
N ASP A 5 50.50 -6.52 -34.76
CA ASP A 5 50.28 -5.10 -34.43
C ASP A 5 49.30 -4.87 -33.27
N ASP A 6 49.72 -3.89 -32.47
CA ASP A 6 49.12 -3.26 -31.30
C ASP A 6 48.17 -2.14 -31.74
N MET A 7 46.98 -2.05 -31.17
CA MET A 7 46.19 -0.81 -31.20
C MET A 7 45.49 -0.61 -29.85
N ARG A 8 46.16 0.16 -28.99
CA ARG A 8 45.54 0.96 -27.94
C ARG A 8 45.24 2.33 -28.55
N ASP A 9 43.97 2.64 -28.75
CA ASP A 9 43.57 4.00 -29.09
C ASP A 9 43.58 4.87 -27.84
N VAL A 10 44.67 5.63 -27.74
CA VAL A 10 44.83 6.88 -27.02
C VAL A 10 43.85 7.88 -27.63
N TRP A 11 43.06 8.55 -26.81
CA TRP A 11 42.30 9.72 -27.26
C TRP A 11 42.90 10.96 -26.63
N ASP A 12 43.41 11.79 -27.54
CA ASP A 12 44.26 12.95 -27.31
C ASP A 12 43.50 14.11 -26.68
N GLY A 13 44.07 14.65 -25.61
CA GLY A 13 43.75 15.97 -25.13
C GLY A 13 44.51 17.00 -25.95
N GLU A 14 43.80 18.04 -26.40
CA GLU A 14 44.23 19.43 -26.36
C GLU A 14 43.11 20.30 -26.97
N ASN A 15 42.77 21.38 -26.26
CA ASN A 15 42.38 22.68 -26.81
C ASN A 15 42.30 23.63 -25.61
N GLU A 16 43.41 24.32 -25.35
CA GLU A 16 43.39 25.64 -24.74
C GLU A 16 42.96 26.64 -25.81
N ASP A 17 42.06 27.57 -25.47
CA ASP A 17 42.27 28.99 -25.74
C ASP A 17 41.17 29.82 -25.04
N ASP A 18 41.66 30.88 -24.43
CA ASP A 18 41.00 31.85 -23.57
C ASP A 18 39.92 32.67 -24.28
N ASP A 19 38.94 33.15 -23.52
CA ASP A 19 38.59 34.58 -23.51
C ASP A 19 37.67 34.90 -22.31
N VAL A 20 38.28 35.52 -21.30
CA VAL A 20 37.63 36.19 -20.18
C VAL A 20 37.15 37.56 -20.66
N VAL A 21 35.84 37.83 -20.57
CA VAL A 21 35.28 38.97 -19.82
C VAL A 21 33.75 38.91 -19.88
N ASN A 22 33.11 38.92 -18.71
CA ASN A 22 31.93 39.74 -18.44
C ASN A 22 31.74 39.79 -16.92
N ASP A 23 32.06 40.96 -16.36
CA ASP A 23 31.53 41.41 -15.08
C ASP A 23 30.00 41.54 -15.23
N ASP A 24 29.24 40.72 -14.52
CA ASP A 24 27.81 40.97 -14.32
C ASP A 24 27.44 40.63 -12.87
N ASP A 25 26.89 41.63 -12.20
CA ASP A 25 26.55 41.68 -10.78
C ASP A 25 25.63 40.50 -10.39
N GLY A 26 26.20 39.55 -9.65
CA GLY A 26 25.48 38.42 -9.06
C GLY A 26 24.51 38.86 -7.97
N ASN A 27 23.33 39.35 -8.36
CA ASN A 27 22.15 39.31 -7.50
C ASN A 27 21.65 37.85 -7.44
N VAL A 28 22.19 37.07 -6.50
CA VAL A 28 21.65 35.77 -6.11
C VAL A 28 20.25 35.98 -5.54
N PRO A 29 19.15 35.52 -6.18
CA PRO A 29 17.90 35.42 -5.48
C PRO A 29 18.08 34.33 -4.42
N GLU A 30 17.93 34.69 -3.14
CA GLU A 30 17.83 33.72 -2.05
C GLU A 30 16.85 32.64 -2.48
N GLU A 31 17.37 31.42 -2.66
CA GLU A 31 16.54 30.24 -2.86
C GLU A 31 15.58 30.17 -1.68
N PHE A 32 14.32 30.45 -1.95
CA PHE A 32 13.24 30.30 -1.00
C PHE A 32 13.10 28.80 -0.73
N ILE A 33 13.89 28.28 0.21
CA ILE A 33 13.78 26.91 0.68
C ILE A 33 12.35 26.80 1.23
N PRO A 34 11.41 26.09 0.57
CA PRO A 34 10.12 25.89 1.18
C PRO A 34 10.39 25.08 2.43
N ALA A 35 10.03 25.66 3.59
CA ALA A 35 10.11 24.99 4.87
C ALA A 35 9.58 23.57 4.68
N ALA A 36 10.44 22.58 4.94
CA ALA A 36 10.04 21.19 4.89
C ALA A 36 8.88 21.04 5.88
N THR A 37 7.65 21.04 5.35
CA THR A 37 6.47 20.72 6.11
C THR A 37 6.71 19.31 6.62
N SER A 38 7.06 19.21 7.90
CA SER A 38 7.19 17.96 8.61
C SER A 38 5.84 17.29 8.54
N ILE A 39 5.67 16.43 7.54
CA ILE A 39 4.53 15.52 7.42
C ILE A 39 4.69 14.53 8.55
N VAL A 40 4.18 14.91 9.73
CA VAL A 40 3.86 13.97 10.79
C VAL A 40 2.86 12.98 10.21
N ALA A 41 3.37 11.82 9.79
CA ALA A 41 2.51 10.72 9.38
C ALA A 41 1.60 10.40 10.57
N GLU A 42 0.29 10.61 10.40
CA GLU A 42 -0.70 10.29 11.42
C GLU A 42 -0.53 8.82 11.81
N THR A 43 -0.17 8.57 13.07
CA THR A 43 0.11 7.22 13.60
C THR A 43 -1.14 6.51 14.10
N PHE A 44 -2.28 7.18 14.05
CA PHE A 44 -3.58 6.67 14.50
C PHE A 44 -4.63 6.87 13.41
N VAL A 45 -5.60 5.96 13.36
CA VAL A 45 -6.77 6.06 12.50
C VAL A 45 -8.01 6.09 13.39
N THR A 46 -8.94 6.99 13.08
CA THR A 46 -10.23 7.07 13.75
C THR A 46 -11.32 6.60 12.78
N PHE A 47 -12.14 5.66 13.24
CA PHE A 47 -13.34 5.25 12.54
C PHE A 47 -14.54 5.87 13.23
N GLU A 48 -15.49 6.41 12.48
CA GLU A 48 -16.75 6.84 13.06
C GLU A 48 -17.44 5.64 13.72
N LYS A 49 -18.03 5.88 14.89
CA LYS A 49 -18.76 4.84 15.60
C LYS A 49 -19.88 4.34 14.71
N SER A 50 -19.82 3.07 14.33
CA SER A 50 -20.89 2.46 13.56
C SER A 50 -22.16 2.41 14.41
N GLN A 51 -23.29 2.81 13.81
CA GLN A 51 -24.57 2.79 14.49
C GLN A 51 -25.09 1.36 14.69
N ASN A 52 -24.71 0.43 13.81
CA ASN A 52 -25.19 -0.95 13.83
C ASN A 52 -24.09 -1.92 13.38
N VAL A 53 -24.04 -3.08 14.04
CA VAL A 53 -23.32 -4.26 13.54
C VAL A 53 -24.30 -5.11 12.75
N ILE A 54 -24.02 -5.32 11.47
CA ILE A 54 -24.84 -6.17 10.59
C ILE A 54 -24.07 -7.46 10.34
N VAL A 55 -24.60 -8.57 10.85
CA VAL A 55 -24.07 -9.91 10.54
C VAL A 55 -24.67 -10.38 9.23
N PHE A 56 -23.86 -10.51 8.19
CA PHE A 56 -24.34 -10.88 6.86
C PHE A 56 -24.12 -12.36 6.53
N LYS A 57 -25.07 -12.95 5.80
CA LYS A 57 -25.00 -14.36 5.36
C LYS A 57 -24.70 -14.54 3.88
N ASN A 58 -24.92 -13.51 3.08
CA ASN A 58 -24.75 -13.54 1.63
C ASN A 58 -24.33 -12.16 1.08
N ASP A 59 -23.89 -12.15 -0.17
CA ASP A 59 -23.35 -10.97 -0.85
C ASP A 59 -24.39 -9.85 -1.05
N THR A 60 -25.69 -10.20 -1.15
CA THR A 60 -26.77 -9.22 -1.34
C THR A 60 -26.88 -8.29 -0.13
N GLU A 61 -26.74 -8.83 1.08
CA GLU A 61 -26.78 -8.06 2.33
C GLU A 61 -25.64 -7.03 2.41
N ILE A 62 -24.46 -7.35 1.87
CA ILE A 62 -23.34 -6.39 1.75
C ILE A 62 -23.68 -5.28 0.75
N ALA A 63 -24.25 -5.66 -0.39
CA ALA A 63 -24.60 -4.71 -1.45
C ALA A 63 -25.68 -3.72 -0.99
N THR A 64 -26.69 -4.17 -0.23
CA THR A 64 -27.82 -3.36 0.22
C THR A 64 -27.55 -2.57 1.51
N ALA A 65 -26.58 -2.95 2.32
CA ALA A 65 -26.27 -2.24 3.56
C ALA A 65 -25.90 -0.76 3.29
N SER A 66 -26.36 0.16 4.14
CA SER A 66 -25.97 1.57 4.06
C SER A 66 -24.48 1.76 4.35
N ASN A 67 -23.91 2.89 3.90
CA ASN A 67 -22.56 3.29 4.26
C ASN A 67 -22.42 3.45 5.78
N MET A 68 -21.19 3.39 6.31
CA MET A 68 -20.86 3.51 7.74
C MET A 68 -21.35 2.35 8.65
N ASN A 69 -22.04 1.36 8.09
CA ASN A 69 -22.35 0.12 8.83
C ASN A 69 -21.10 -0.77 8.96
N TYR A 70 -20.93 -1.36 10.14
CA TYR A 70 -19.93 -2.39 10.38
C TYR A 70 -20.55 -3.75 10.03
N LEU A 71 -20.03 -4.36 8.97
CA LEU A 71 -20.51 -5.62 8.44
C LEU A 71 -19.57 -6.74 8.87
N GLN A 72 -20.13 -7.81 9.44
CA GLN A 72 -19.38 -8.99 9.84
C GLN A 72 -19.97 -10.23 9.14
N PRO A 73 -19.15 -11.07 8.50
CA PRO A 73 -19.64 -12.31 7.92
C PRO A 73 -20.12 -13.25 9.02
N ALA A 74 -21.25 -13.92 8.81
CA ALA A 74 -21.72 -15.01 9.67
C ALA A 74 -20.77 -16.23 9.62
N VAL A 75 -20.01 -16.37 8.54
CA VAL A 75 -19.04 -17.46 8.33
C VAL A 75 -17.62 -16.97 8.60
N LYS A 76 -16.83 -17.78 9.33
CA LYS A 76 -15.48 -17.40 9.78
C LYS A 76 -14.45 -17.14 8.68
N ASN A 77 -14.68 -17.61 7.44
CA ASN A 77 -13.67 -17.59 6.37
C ASN A 77 -14.18 -16.88 5.10
N TYR A 78 -14.99 -15.83 5.24
CA TYR A 78 -15.56 -15.12 4.09
C TYR A 78 -14.47 -14.35 3.33
N GLU A 79 -14.14 -14.82 2.12
CA GLU A 79 -13.37 -14.09 1.10
C GLU A 79 -12.09 -13.36 1.54
N SER A 80 -11.44 -13.83 2.61
CA SER A 80 -10.24 -13.25 3.23
C SER A 80 -10.44 -11.92 3.99
N VAL A 81 -11.68 -11.61 4.38
CA VAL A 81 -11.99 -10.45 5.23
C VAL A 81 -12.81 -10.90 6.43
N ASP A 82 -12.47 -10.37 7.61
CA ASP A 82 -13.18 -10.64 8.87
C ASP A 82 -14.28 -9.63 9.14
N SER A 83 -14.18 -8.42 8.58
CA SER A 83 -15.24 -7.43 8.61
C SER A 83 -15.01 -6.30 7.59
N ILE A 84 -16.06 -5.52 7.36
CA ILE A 84 -16.11 -4.45 6.35
C ILE A 84 -16.79 -3.23 6.96
N ILE A 85 -16.24 -2.04 6.73
CA ILE A 85 -16.96 -0.76 6.89
C ILE A 85 -17.12 -0.16 5.50
N LYS A 86 -18.37 0.04 5.07
CA LYS A 86 -18.66 0.62 3.77
C LYS A 86 -18.26 2.12 3.76
N PRO A 87 -17.69 2.61 2.65
CA PRO A 87 -17.62 1.96 1.34
C PRO A 87 -16.30 1.23 1.03
N ASP A 88 -15.24 1.40 1.82
CA ASP A 88 -13.88 1.14 1.33
C ASP A 88 -12.91 0.55 2.38
N ILE A 89 -13.37 0.25 3.59
CA ILE A 89 -12.53 -0.24 4.67
C ILE A 89 -12.79 -1.74 4.88
N LEU A 90 -11.72 -2.53 4.87
CA LEU A 90 -11.70 -3.96 5.08
C LEU A 90 -10.81 -4.28 6.28
N PHE A 91 -11.20 -5.26 7.08
CA PHE A 91 -10.38 -5.77 8.19
C PHE A 91 -10.06 -7.24 8.01
N GLN A 92 -8.86 -7.59 8.45
CA GLN A 92 -8.42 -8.98 8.54
C GLN A 92 -7.63 -9.17 9.83
N VAL A 93 -8.16 -9.99 10.73
CA VAL A 93 -7.55 -10.28 12.03
C VAL A 93 -6.53 -11.40 11.86
N THR A 94 -5.29 -11.16 12.27
CA THR A 94 -4.22 -12.15 12.12
C THR A 94 -3.25 -12.14 13.29
N CYS A 95 -2.91 -13.34 13.77
CA CYS A 95 -1.79 -13.56 14.71
C CYS A 95 -0.49 -13.98 13.98
N ALA A 96 -0.56 -14.21 12.67
CA ALA A 96 0.56 -14.66 11.85
C ALA A 96 1.35 -13.49 11.26
N HIS A 97 2.69 -13.62 11.22
CA HIS A 97 3.59 -12.68 10.53
C HIS A 97 3.33 -12.59 9.02
N LYS A 98 2.93 -13.73 8.44
CA LYS A 98 2.57 -13.86 7.04
C LYS A 98 1.16 -14.38 6.99
N HIS A 99 0.25 -13.54 6.50
CA HIS A 99 -1.11 -13.92 6.23
C HIS A 99 -1.43 -13.62 4.77
N PRO A 100 -1.20 -14.59 3.86
CA PRO A 100 -1.47 -14.38 2.45
C PRO A 100 -2.95 -14.05 2.22
N CYS A 101 -3.21 -13.05 1.37
CA CYS A 101 -4.57 -12.67 0.99
C CYS A 101 -4.99 -13.39 -0.29
N LYS A 102 -6.15 -14.04 -0.31
CA LYS A 102 -6.66 -14.63 -1.54
C LYS A 102 -7.17 -13.52 -2.44
N GLN A 103 -6.49 -13.29 -3.55
CA GLN A 103 -6.77 -12.17 -4.44
C GLN A 103 -8.20 -12.20 -5.00
N LYS A 104 -8.72 -13.39 -5.31
CA LYS A 104 -10.07 -13.58 -5.86
C LYS A 104 -11.15 -13.13 -4.86
N GLY A 105 -10.95 -13.40 -3.56
CA GLY A 105 -11.91 -13.00 -2.54
C GLY A 105 -11.97 -11.50 -2.37
N LEU A 106 -10.81 -10.85 -2.26
CA LEU A 106 -10.73 -9.39 -2.23
C LEU A 106 -11.34 -8.76 -3.48
N TYR A 107 -11.09 -9.33 -4.66
CA TYR A 107 -11.72 -8.88 -5.91
C TYR A 107 -13.26 -8.91 -5.84
N ASN A 108 -13.84 -10.00 -5.34
CA ASN A 108 -15.29 -10.17 -5.20
C ASN A 108 -15.86 -9.12 -4.24
N VAL A 109 -15.26 -8.98 -3.06
CA VAL A 109 -15.68 -8.00 -2.04
C VAL A 109 -15.63 -6.57 -2.60
N LEU A 110 -14.55 -6.19 -3.29
CA LEU A 110 -14.44 -4.86 -3.89
C LEU A 110 -15.52 -4.58 -4.94
N LYS A 111 -15.98 -5.59 -5.69
CA LYS A 111 -17.11 -5.41 -6.63
C LYS A 111 -18.43 -5.16 -5.90
N LEU A 112 -18.66 -5.85 -4.79
CA LEU A 112 -19.86 -5.64 -3.96
C LEU A 112 -19.88 -4.23 -3.38
N LEU A 113 -18.70 -3.70 -3.04
CA LEU A 113 -18.46 -2.33 -2.60
C LEU A 113 -18.44 -1.29 -3.73
N LYS A 114 -18.80 -1.69 -4.96
CA LYS A 114 -18.84 -0.81 -6.14
C LYS A 114 -17.48 -0.23 -6.54
N ASN A 115 -16.40 -0.98 -6.29
CA ASN A 115 -15.02 -0.66 -6.65
C ASN A 115 -14.59 0.73 -6.16
N PRO A 116 -14.47 0.95 -4.84
CA PRO A 116 -14.00 2.21 -4.29
C PRO A 116 -12.63 2.60 -4.89
N GLN A 117 -12.36 3.90 -4.95
CA GLN A 117 -11.15 4.42 -5.58
C GLN A 117 -9.89 4.02 -4.79
N ASN A 118 -9.95 4.14 -3.47
CA ASN A 118 -8.82 3.92 -2.55
C ASN A 118 -9.22 2.92 -1.44
N PRO A 119 -9.40 1.62 -1.76
CA PRO A 119 -9.74 0.63 -0.73
C PRO A 119 -8.59 0.45 0.27
N ARG A 120 -8.94 0.32 1.54
CA ARG A 120 -7.99 0.18 2.66
C ARG A 120 -8.22 -1.16 3.34
N LEU A 121 -7.17 -1.96 3.47
CA LEU A 121 -7.17 -3.23 4.18
C LEU A 121 -6.31 -3.11 5.43
N TYR A 122 -6.95 -3.20 6.60
CA TYR A 122 -6.29 -3.18 7.90
C TYR A 122 -6.09 -4.61 8.40
N PHE A 123 -4.82 -4.98 8.59
CA PHE A 123 -4.46 -6.18 9.34
C PHE A 123 -4.46 -5.86 10.82
N VAL A 124 -5.43 -6.43 11.53
CA VAL A 124 -5.56 -6.28 12.98
C VAL A 124 -4.61 -7.27 13.63
N VAL A 125 -3.63 -6.75 14.36
CA VAL A 125 -2.52 -7.52 14.93
C VAL A 125 -2.29 -7.20 16.40
N GLN A 126 -1.67 -8.14 17.10
CA GLN A 126 -1.23 -7.97 18.48
C GLN A 126 0.01 -7.07 18.56
N PRO A 127 0.29 -6.43 19.72
CA PRO A 127 1.41 -5.50 19.88
C PRO A 127 2.77 -6.09 19.53
N ASP A 128 3.01 -7.36 19.87
CA ASP A 128 4.26 -8.07 19.58
C ASP A 128 4.50 -8.27 18.07
N ARG A 129 3.44 -8.18 17.25
CA ARG A 129 3.50 -8.33 15.79
C ARG A 129 3.56 -7.00 15.06
N PHE A 130 3.07 -5.91 15.64
CA PHE A 130 2.84 -4.65 14.94
C PHE A 130 4.11 -4.08 14.28
N ALA A 131 5.18 -3.91 15.06
CA ALA A 131 6.41 -3.26 14.58
C ALA A 131 7.12 -4.01 13.42
N THR A 132 6.95 -5.34 13.38
CA THR A 132 7.60 -6.20 12.37
C THR A 132 6.65 -6.63 11.27
N PHE A 133 5.36 -6.27 11.34
CA PHE A 133 4.39 -6.63 10.32
C PHE A 133 4.79 -5.98 8.99
N ARG A 134 4.80 -6.79 7.93
CA ARG A 134 5.18 -6.36 6.58
C ARG A 134 4.01 -6.51 5.62
N TYR A 135 4.16 -5.90 4.46
CA TYR A 135 3.23 -6.04 3.35
C TYR A 135 2.92 -7.53 3.06
N GLN A 136 1.63 -7.84 2.94
CA GLN A 136 1.16 -9.19 2.70
C GLN A 136 0.93 -9.42 1.20
N ARG A 137 1.64 -10.38 0.64
CA ARG A 137 1.51 -10.72 -0.78
C ARG A 137 0.20 -11.46 -1.05
N TYR A 138 -0.35 -11.22 -2.23
CA TYR A 138 -1.55 -11.90 -2.70
C TYR A 138 -1.25 -13.34 -3.17
N GLN A 139 -2.24 -14.20 -3.05
CA GLN A 139 -2.25 -15.56 -3.58
C GLN A 139 -3.35 -15.76 -4.61
N ASP A 140 -3.07 -16.63 -5.57
CA ASP A 140 -4.07 -17.15 -6.50
C ASP A 140 -4.92 -18.28 -5.86
N SER A 141 -5.84 -18.85 -6.64
CA SER A 141 -6.68 -19.99 -6.21
C SER A 141 -5.88 -21.25 -5.89
N LYS A 142 -4.64 -21.37 -6.38
CA LYS A 142 -3.71 -22.48 -6.14
C LYS A 142 -2.77 -22.20 -4.96
N ARG A 143 -3.01 -21.12 -4.18
CA ARG A 143 -2.17 -20.67 -3.06
C ARG A 143 -0.76 -20.25 -3.48
N LYS A 144 -0.52 -20.00 -4.76
CA LYS A 144 0.77 -19.50 -5.25
C LYS A 144 0.84 -18.00 -5.00
N THR A 145 1.95 -17.56 -4.40
CA THR A 145 2.23 -16.14 -4.20
C THR A 145 2.43 -15.43 -5.54
N LEU A 146 1.72 -14.33 -5.73
CA LEU A 146 1.77 -13.50 -6.92
C LEU A 146 2.85 -12.42 -6.80
N LYS A 147 3.59 -12.17 -7.89
CA LYS A 147 4.52 -11.03 -7.98
C LYS A 147 3.79 -9.71 -8.27
N LYS A 148 2.66 -9.78 -8.97
CA LYS A 148 1.79 -8.65 -9.33
C LYS A 148 0.34 -9.08 -9.24
N THR A 149 -0.55 -8.16 -8.90
CA THR A 149 -1.98 -8.45 -8.87
C THR A 149 -2.54 -8.73 -10.25
N SER A 150 -3.45 -9.68 -10.37
CA SER A 150 -4.17 -9.96 -11.62
C SER A 150 -5.38 -9.06 -11.83
N TYR A 151 -5.90 -8.44 -10.75
CA TYR A 151 -7.04 -7.54 -10.81
C TYR A 151 -6.62 -6.11 -10.48
N ALA A 152 -7.05 -5.16 -11.32
CA ALA A 152 -6.69 -3.75 -11.18
C ALA A 152 -7.24 -3.14 -9.88
N ASN A 153 -8.48 -3.47 -9.49
CA ASN A 153 -9.08 -2.99 -8.24
C ASN A 153 -8.35 -3.52 -7.00
N VAL A 154 -7.90 -4.77 -7.00
CA VAL A 154 -7.07 -5.33 -5.91
C VAL A 154 -5.69 -4.66 -5.87
N GLY A 155 -5.15 -4.27 -7.03
CA GLY A 155 -3.91 -3.50 -7.11
C GLY A 155 -3.97 -2.10 -6.49
N ARG A 156 -5.17 -1.56 -6.24
CA ARG A 156 -5.38 -0.27 -5.57
C ARG A 156 -5.49 -0.37 -4.05
N ILE A 157 -5.53 -1.58 -3.49
CA ILE A 157 -5.64 -1.77 -2.04
C ILE A 157 -4.39 -1.24 -1.35
N GLN A 158 -4.60 -0.31 -0.44
CA GLN A 158 -3.61 0.13 0.53
C GLN A 158 -3.67 -0.80 1.75
N GLN A 159 -2.53 -1.37 2.15
CA GLN A 159 -2.45 -2.26 3.30
C GLN A 159 -1.87 -1.52 4.51
N PHE A 160 -2.53 -1.66 5.65
CA PHE A 160 -2.11 -1.10 6.92
C PHE A 160 -2.03 -2.19 7.98
N ALA A 161 -1.13 -2.06 8.94
CA ALA A 161 -1.22 -2.80 10.19
C ALA A 161 -1.96 -1.92 11.21
N MET A 162 -2.80 -2.52 12.05
CA MET A 162 -3.49 -1.86 13.15
C MET A 162 -3.25 -2.67 14.43
N GLU A 163 -2.53 -2.08 15.38
CA GLU A 163 -2.32 -2.67 16.70
C GLU A 163 -3.61 -2.59 17.52
N ILE A 164 -4.02 -3.72 18.10
CA ILE A 164 -5.05 -3.74 19.14
C ILE A 164 -4.46 -4.35 20.42
N LYS A 165 -4.54 -3.59 21.51
CA LYS A 165 -4.27 -4.08 22.85
C LYS A 165 -5.54 -4.70 23.41
N LEU A 166 -5.49 -6.00 23.70
CA LEU A 166 -6.55 -6.65 24.45
C LEU A 166 -6.34 -6.34 25.92
N ALA A 167 -7.36 -5.78 26.58
CA ALA A 167 -7.38 -5.73 28.04
C ALA A 167 -7.81 -7.11 28.55
N SER A 168 -7.17 -7.59 29.62
CA SER A 168 -7.71 -8.73 30.37
C SER A 168 -9.00 -8.30 31.07
N GLU A 169 -10.03 -9.14 30.99
CA GLU A 169 -11.23 -9.02 31.84
C GLU A 169 -10.90 -9.23 33.33
#